data_AF-A0A7K0MX81-F1
#
_entry.id   AF-A0A7K0MX81-F1
#
_cell.length_a   1.000
_cell.length_b   1.000
_cell.length_c   1.000
_cell.angle_alpha   90.00
_cell.angle_beta   90.00
_cell.angle_gamma   90.00
#
_symmetry.space_group_name_H-M   'P 1'
#
loop_
_entity.id
_entity.type
_entity.pdbx_description
1 polymer ?
#
loop_
_entity_poly.entity_id
_entity_poly.type
_entity_poly.pdbx_seq_one_letter_code
_entity_poly.pdbx_strand_id
1 'polypeptide(L)'
;MWNVPYHEFVIDGTSEDVAMMLAYEAGATLIVAVGTHATMVEFLDKGRPGMSSTFLTRLRLGPILVDAKGVNRLYEGRVRRRDLFLLVAAALVAMISVSIVSEPIHVFARGINLSIHDLWYSVFGAL
;
A
#
# COMPACT_ATOMS: atom_id res chain seq x y z
N MET A 1 14.77 15.01 -38.24
CA MET A 1 15.29 14.96 -36.87
C MET A 1 14.66 16.12 -36.11
N TRP A 2 14.06 15.87 -34.96
CA TRP A 2 13.29 16.85 -34.20
C TRP A 2 14.24 17.94 -33.67
N ASN A 3 14.01 19.21 -34.04
CA ASN A 3 14.84 20.38 -33.72
C ASN A 3 14.71 20.80 -32.24
N VAL A 4 14.99 19.87 -31.33
CA VAL A 4 14.87 20.04 -29.88
C VAL A 4 16.28 20.04 -29.28
N PRO A 5 16.63 20.97 -28.36
CA PRO A 5 17.91 20.93 -27.68
C PRO A 5 18.03 19.63 -26.88
N TYR A 6 19.18 18.95 -27.02
CA TYR A 6 19.48 17.70 -26.33
C TYR A 6 20.92 17.71 -25.80
N HIS A 7 21.18 16.91 -24.77
CA HIS A 7 22.52 16.65 -24.27
C HIS A 7 22.87 15.18 -24.55
N GLU A 8 24.07 14.95 -25.10
CA GLU A 8 24.56 13.59 -25.32
C GLU A 8 25.13 13.02 -24.03
N PHE A 9 24.68 11.82 -23.68
CA PHE A 9 25.19 11.06 -22.54
C PHE A 9 25.56 9.68 -23.05
N VAL A 10 26.87 9.38 -23.04
CA VAL A 10 27.45 8.18 -23.64
C VAL A 10 27.90 7.24 -22.53
N ILE A 11 27.45 5.99 -22.59
CA ILE A 11 27.87 4.91 -21.69
C ILE A 11 28.05 3.63 -22.50
N ASP A 12 28.99 2.79 -22.06
CA ASP A 12 29.07 1.41 -22.52
C ASP A 12 27.98 0.57 -21.84
N GLY A 13 26.91 0.32 -22.57
CA GLY A 13 25.80 -0.51 -22.10
C GLY A 13 24.57 -0.40 -22.99
N THR A 14 23.44 -0.90 -22.49
CA THR A 14 22.16 -0.75 -23.20
C THR A 14 21.49 0.58 -22.87
N SER A 15 20.48 0.96 -23.66
CA SER A 15 19.63 2.12 -23.39
C SER A 15 18.99 2.10 -21.99
N GLU A 16 18.69 0.91 -21.48
CA GLU A 16 18.15 0.69 -20.15
C GLU A 16 19.18 0.98 -19.06
N ASP A 17 20.44 0.58 -19.25
CA ASP A 17 21.52 0.85 -18.31
C ASP A 17 21.73 2.36 -18.16
N VAL A 18 21.72 3.09 -19.28
CA VAL A 18 21.78 4.55 -19.31
C VAL A 18 20.63 5.17 -18.54
N ALA A 19 19.40 4.74 -18.82
CA ALA A 19 18.21 5.28 -18.18
C ALA A 19 18.24 5.05 -16.65
N MET A 20 18.64 3.85 -16.22
CA MET A 20 18.72 3.53 -14.80
C MET A 20 19.85 4.31 -14.10
N MET A 21 21.01 4.46 -14.74
CA MET A 21 22.11 5.28 -14.20
C MET A 21 21.71 6.75 -14.09
N LEU A 22 21.05 7.30 -15.10
CA LEU A 22 20.61 8.69 -15.09
C LEU A 22 19.56 8.94 -13.99
N ALA A 23 18.64 8.01 -13.78
CA ALA A 23 17.70 8.07 -12.66
C ALA A 23 18.40 7.99 -11.30
N TYR A 24 19.43 7.14 -11.18
CA TYR A 24 20.23 7.02 -9.97
C TYR A 24 21.01 8.29 -9.64
N GLU A 25 21.72 8.85 -10.62
CA GLU A 25 22.47 10.11 -10.47
C GLU A 25 21.53 11.30 -10.22
N ALA A 26 20.28 11.25 -10.70
CA ALA A 26 19.24 12.22 -10.38
C ALA A 26 18.68 12.10 -8.94
N GLY A 27 19.17 11.14 -8.14
CA GLY A 27 18.78 10.97 -6.73
C GLY A 27 17.48 10.18 -6.54
N ALA A 28 17.12 9.30 -7.48
CA ALA A 28 15.94 8.46 -7.33
C ALA A 28 16.01 7.58 -6.06
N THR A 29 14.97 7.66 -5.22
CA THR A 29 14.85 6.82 -4.01
C THR A 29 14.38 5.41 -4.31
N LEU A 30 13.76 5.18 -5.47
CA LEU A 30 13.26 3.89 -5.95
C LEU A 30 13.17 3.92 -7.47
N ILE A 31 13.69 2.89 -8.14
CA ILE A 31 13.59 2.69 -9.58
C ILE A 31 12.81 1.40 -9.80
N VAL A 32 11.67 1.49 -10.51
CA VAL A 32 10.82 0.32 -10.81
C VAL A 32 11.02 -0.11 -12.26
N ALA A 33 11.57 -1.30 -12.44
CA ALA A 33 11.73 -1.92 -13.76
C ALA A 33 10.43 -2.63 -14.16
N VAL A 34 9.76 -2.16 -15.22
CA VAL A 34 8.52 -2.75 -15.77
C VAL A 34 8.81 -3.30 -17.17
N GLY A 35 8.44 -4.56 -17.43
CA GLY A 35 8.57 -5.16 -18.77
C GLY A 35 10.00 -5.60 -19.14
N THR A 36 10.94 -5.62 -18.21
CA THR A 36 12.28 -6.14 -18.47
C THR A 36 12.27 -7.66 -18.59
N HIS A 37 12.60 -8.20 -19.77
CA HIS A 37 12.87 -9.63 -19.98
C HIS A 37 14.23 -10.00 -19.38
N ALA A 38 14.30 -10.10 -18.06
CA ALA A 38 15.56 -10.30 -17.37
C ALA A 38 15.41 -11.35 -16.26
N THR A 39 15.04 -12.56 -16.65
CA THR A 39 15.43 -13.72 -15.82
C THR A 39 16.93 -13.91 -15.98
N MET A 40 17.65 -14.12 -14.87
CA MET A 40 19.11 -14.34 -14.88
C MET A 40 19.51 -15.51 -15.81
N VAL A 41 18.61 -16.47 -16.00
CA VAL A 41 18.77 -17.60 -16.91
C VAL A 41 18.76 -17.17 -18.38
N GLU A 42 17.78 -16.38 -18.83
CA GLU A 42 17.78 -15.80 -20.19
C GLU A 42 18.99 -14.88 -20.43
N PHE A 43 19.48 -14.30 -19.34
CA PHE A 43 20.62 -13.40 -19.30
C PHE A 43 21.97 -14.11 -19.52
N LEU A 44 22.10 -15.32 -18.99
CA LEU A 44 23.28 -16.18 -19.12
C LEU A 44 23.22 -17.06 -20.38
N ASP A 45 22.02 -17.50 -20.80
CA ASP A 45 21.84 -18.36 -21.98
C ASP A 45 22.08 -17.62 -23.31
N LYS A 46 21.73 -16.32 -23.37
CA LYS A 46 21.93 -15.49 -24.57
C LYS A 46 23.15 -14.59 -24.33
N GLY A 47 24.35 -15.08 -24.64
CA GLY A 47 25.61 -14.33 -24.60
C GLY A 47 25.70 -13.17 -25.63
N ARG A 48 24.69 -12.29 -25.68
CA ARG A 48 24.65 -11.12 -26.57
C ARG A 48 25.45 -9.96 -25.94
N PRO A 49 26.17 -9.18 -26.75
CA PRO A 49 26.85 -7.97 -26.28
C PRO A 49 25.84 -6.99 -25.68
N GLY A 50 26.17 -6.41 -24.52
CA GLY A 50 25.29 -5.53 -23.75
C GLY A 50 24.57 -6.20 -22.57
N MET A 51 24.62 -7.53 -22.44
CA MET A 51 24.05 -8.19 -21.27
C MET A 51 24.92 -7.93 -20.02
N SER A 52 26.23 -8.16 -20.08
CA SER A 52 27.11 -7.97 -18.91
C SER A 52 27.01 -6.58 -18.26
N SER A 53 26.79 -5.52 -19.06
CA SER A 53 26.62 -4.15 -18.54
C SER A 53 25.33 -3.99 -17.74
N THR A 54 24.22 -4.60 -18.16
CA THR A 54 22.96 -4.53 -17.39
C THR A 54 23.05 -5.31 -16.11
N PHE A 55 23.71 -6.47 -16.09
CA PHE A 55 23.92 -7.19 -14.84
C PHE A 55 24.75 -6.36 -13.84
N LEU A 56 25.86 -5.76 -14.29
CA LEU A 56 26.67 -4.86 -13.45
C LEU A 56 25.90 -3.63 -12.99
N THR A 57 25.08 -3.04 -13.87
CA THR A 57 24.26 -1.87 -13.54
C THR A 57 23.21 -2.22 -12.48
N ARG A 58 22.57 -3.39 -12.57
CA ARG A 58 21.65 -3.88 -11.52
C ARG A 58 22.37 -4.12 -10.19
N LEU A 59 23.61 -4.62 -10.20
CA LEU A 59 24.41 -4.76 -8.98
C LEU A 59 24.78 -3.40 -8.37
N ARG A 60 25.13 -2.41 -9.20
CA ARG A 60 25.46 -1.05 -8.74
C ARG A 60 24.25 -0.34 -8.12
N LEU A 61 23.07 -0.50 -8.70
CA LEU A 61 21.83 0.11 -8.21
C LEU A 61 21.29 -0.58 -6.96
N GLY A 62 21.62 -1.86 -6.79
CA GLY A 62 21.36 -2.64 -5.59
C GLY A 62 19.88 -2.59 -5.16
N PRO A 63 19.57 -2.23 -3.90
CA PRO A 63 18.21 -2.29 -3.35
C PRO A 63 17.27 -1.20 -3.88
N ILE A 64 17.80 -0.17 -4.54
CA ILE A 64 17.00 0.93 -5.10
C ILE A 64 16.27 0.48 -6.37
N LEU A 65 16.82 -0.53 -7.07
CA LEU A 65 16.20 -1.10 -8.26
C LEU A 65 15.30 -2.29 -7.91
N VAL A 66 14.00 -2.15 -8.19
CA VAL A 66 12.97 -3.12 -7.86
C VAL A 66 12.22 -3.53 -9.13
N ASP A 67 11.99 -4.83 -9.31
CA ASP A 67 11.10 -5.32 -10.38
C ASP A 67 9.65 -4.96 -10.05
N ALA A 68 8.86 -4.56 -11.05
CA ALA A 68 7.42 -4.33 -10.94
C ALA A 68 6.69 -5.42 -10.15
N LYS A 69 7.11 -6.68 -10.27
CA LYS A 69 6.55 -7.82 -9.51
C LYS A 69 6.85 -7.74 -8.00
N GLY A 70 7.98 -7.15 -7.62
CA GLY A 70 8.43 -6.95 -6.23
C GLY A 70 7.82 -5.72 -5.55
N VAL A 71 7.30 -4.76 -6.30
CA VAL A 71 6.71 -3.52 -5.74
C VAL A 71 5.54 -3.82 -4.79
N ASN A 72 4.68 -4.78 -5.13
CA ASN A 72 3.56 -5.18 -4.27
C ASN A 72 4.03 -5.81 -2.93
N ARG A 73 5.23 -6.37 -2.87
CA ARG A 73 5.81 -6.93 -1.63
C ARG A 73 6.45 -5.87 -0.75
N LEU A 74 6.91 -4.77 -1.34
CA LEU A 74 7.44 -3.60 -0.62
C LEU A 74 6.32 -2.71 -0.09
N TYR A 75 5.13 -2.83 -0.66
CA TYR A 75 3.94 -2.17 -0.16
C TYR A 75 3.34 -2.96 1.00
N GLU A 76 3.85 -2.72 2.21
CA GLU A 76 3.12 -3.10 3.41
C GLU A 76 1.86 -2.23 3.47
N GLY A 77 0.68 -2.86 3.34
CA GLY A 77 -0.61 -2.22 3.55
C GLY A 77 -0.75 -1.73 4.99
N ARG A 78 -0.09 -0.61 5.33
CA ARG A 78 -0.19 0.03 6.63
C ARG A 78 -1.54 0.74 6.69
N VAL A 79 -2.53 0.06 7.28
CA VAL A 79 -3.78 0.70 7.68
C VAL A 79 -3.42 1.83 8.65
N ARG A 80 -3.65 3.09 8.26
CA ARG A 80 -3.32 4.22 9.14
C ARG A 80 -4.27 4.16 10.32
N ARG A 81 -3.79 4.50 11.52
CA ARG A 81 -4.63 4.58 12.73
C ARG A 81 -5.87 5.47 12.52
N ARG A 82 -5.76 6.49 11.65
CA ARG A 82 -6.88 7.36 11.26
C ARG A 82 -7.96 6.59 10.49
N ASP A 83 -7.58 5.72 9.57
CA ASP A 83 -8.52 4.92 8.78
C ASP A 83 -9.27 3.92 9.68
N LEU A 84 -8.55 3.32 10.65
CA LEU A 84 -9.17 2.47 11.66
C LEU A 84 -10.15 3.26 12.54
N PHE A 85 -9.78 4.47 12.98
CA PHE A 85 -10.66 5.32 13.78
C PHE A 85 -11.91 5.74 13.00
N LEU A 86 -11.76 6.11 11.73
CA LEU A 86 -12.88 6.45 10.84
C LEU A 86 -13.81 5.25 10.62
N LEU A 87 -13.26 4.04 10.46
CA LEU A 87 -14.03 2.80 10.35
C LEU A 87 -14.89 2.57 11.60
N VAL A 88 -14.29 2.67 12.78
CA VAL A 88 -14.99 2.49 14.07
C VAL A 88 -16.04 3.59 14.26
N ALA A 89 -15.71 4.83 13.95
CA ALA A 89 -16.64 5.95 14.04
C ALA A 89 -17.83 5.75 13.08
N ALA A 90 -17.60 5.33 11.84
CA ALA A 90 -18.66 5.05 10.88
C ALA A 90 -19.57 3.91 11.36
N ALA A 91 -19.01 2.85 11.93
CA ALA A 91 -19.78 1.75 12.50
C ALA A 91 -20.66 2.21 13.68
N LEU A 92 -20.12 3.05 14.58
CA LEU A 92 -20.88 3.63 15.69
C LEU A 92 -22.01 4.53 15.19
N VAL A 93 -21.74 5.40 14.21
CA VAL A 93 -22.76 6.26 13.59
C VAL A 93 -23.88 5.41 12.99
N ALA A 94 -23.54 4.36 12.24
CA ALA A 94 -24.53 3.46 11.67
C ALA A 94 -25.38 2.78 12.75
N MET A 95 -24.76 2.27 13.82
CA MET A 95 -25.47 1.67 14.96
C MET A 95 -26.43 2.67 15.64
N ILE A 96 -25.97 3.91 15.86
CA ILE A 96 -26.79 4.96 16.47
C ILE A 96 -27.95 5.33 15.55
N SER A 97 -27.71 5.48 14.25
CA SER A 97 -28.76 5.77 13.26
C SER A 97 -29.84 4.69 13.25
N VAL A 98 -29.45 3.41 13.22
CA VAL A 98 -30.41 2.29 13.27
C VAL A 98 -31.18 2.30 14.60
N SER A 99 -30.50 2.61 15.71
CA SER A 99 -31.12 2.64 17.04
C SER A 99 -32.17 3.74 17.19
N ILE A 100 -31.95 4.91 16.58
CA ILE A 100 -32.90 6.04 16.60
C ILE A 100 -34.09 5.78 15.68
N VAL A 101 -33.86 5.16 14.51
CA VAL A 101 -34.92 4.94 13.51
C VAL A 101 -35.81 3.75 13.88
N SER A 102 -35.30 2.79 14.65
CA SER A 102 -36.05 1.56 14.98
C SER A 102 -36.94 1.75 16.21
N GLU A 103 -38.24 1.95 15.99
CA GLU A 103 -39.29 1.86 17.04
C GLU A 103 -39.18 0.63 17.96
N PRO A 104 -38.79 -0.59 17.49
CA PRO A 104 -38.64 -1.76 18.35
C PRO A 104 -37.60 -1.60 19.46
N ILE A 105 -36.53 -0.82 19.23
CA ILE A 105 -35.45 -0.60 20.21
C ILE A 105 -35.95 0.25 21.38
N HIS A 106 -36.83 1.22 21.11
CA HIS A 106 -37.44 2.02 22.18
C HIS A 106 -38.38 1.17 23.06
N VAL A 107 -39.06 0.18 22.48
CA VAL A 107 -39.93 -0.75 23.22
C VAL A 107 -39.10 -1.71 24.07
N PHE A 108 -38.01 -2.27 23.54
CA PHE A 108 -37.10 -3.14 24.29
C PHE A 108 -36.34 -2.39 25.39
N ALA A 109 -35.84 -1.18 25.10
CA ALA A 109 -35.15 -0.35 26.08
C ALA A 109 -36.07 0.10 27.21
N ARG A 110 -37.35 0.40 26.92
CA ARG A 110 -38.35 0.69 27.95
C ARG A 110 -38.66 -0.54 28.80
N GLY A 111 -38.74 -1.73 28.19
CA GLY A 111 -38.91 -3.00 28.92
C GLY A 111 -37.74 -3.31 29.87
N ILE A 112 -36.49 -3.08 29.43
CA ILE A 112 -35.29 -3.29 30.26
C ILE A 112 -35.22 -2.28 31.40
N ASN A 113 -35.54 -1.01 31.15
CA ASN A 113 -35.53 0.03 32.19
C ASN A 113 -36.55 -0.28 33.30
N LEU A 114 -37.76 -0.73 32.93
CA LEU A 114 -38.78 -1.15 33.88
C LEU A 114 -38.33 -2.38 34.70
N SER A 115 -37.70 -3.38 34.06
CA SER A 115 -37.25 -4.59 34.75
C SER A 115 -36.09 -4.34 35.72
N ILE A 116 -35.18 -3.41 35.39
CA ILE A 116 -34.09 -2.99 36.28
C ILE A 116 -34.63 -2.20 37.48
N HIS A 117 -35.59 -1.31 37.24
CA HIS A 117 -36.19 -0.52 38.31
C HIS A 117 -36.93 -1.44 39.29
N ASP A 118 -37.76 -2.38 38.83
CA ASP A 118 -38.49 -3.31 39.71
C ASP A 118 -37.56 -4.25 40.50
N LEU A 119 -36.47 -4.73 39.89
CA LEU A 119 -35.42 -5.49 40.60
C LEU A 119 -34.74 -4.67 41.70
N TRP A 120 -34.53 -3.38 41.44
CA TRP A 120 -33.93 -2.47 42.43
C TRP A 120 -34.87 -2.26 43.64
N TYR A 121 -36.16 -2.04 43.41
CA TYR A 121 -37.12 -1.88 44.52
C TYR A 121 -37.40 -3.18 45.26
N SER A 122 -37.37 -4.35 44.61
CA SER A 122 -37.60 -5.62 45.32
C SER A 122 -36.40 -6.04 46.18
N VAL A 123 -35.18 -5.64 45.80
CA VAL A 123 -33.95 -5.97 46.54
C VAL A 123 -33.66 -4.96 47.64
N PHE A 124 -33.94 -3.67 47.42
CA PHE A 124 -33.65 -2.60 48.39
C PHE A 124 -34.86 -2.11 49.20
N GLY A 125 -36.10 -2.39 48.75
CA GLY A 125 -37.33 -1.99 49.45
C GLY A 125 -37.96 -3.10 50.33
N ALA A 126 -37.37 -4.30 50.35
CA ALA A 126 -37.80 -5.43 51.18
C ALA A 126 -36.97 -5.62 52.47
N LEU A 127 -36.09 -4.65 52.79
CA LEU A 127 -35.36 -4.50 54.05
C LEU A 127 -35.90 -3.28 54.81
#